data_AF-A0A1V5BB66-F1
#
_entry.id   AF-A0A1V5BB66-F1
#
_cell.length_a   1.000
_cell.length_b   1.000
_cell.length_c   1.000
_cell.angle_alpha   90.00
_cell.angle_beta   90.00
_cell.angle_gamma   90.00
#
_symmetry.space_group_name_H-M   'P 1'
#
loop_
_entity.id
_entity.type
_entity.pdbx_description
1 polymer ?
#
loop_
_entity_poly.entity_id
_entity_poly.type
_entity_poly.pdbx_seq_one_letter_code
_entity_poly.pdbx_strand_id
1 'polypeptide(L)'
;MSGKGIYKVLDDKGRVLIPRQLRAAAGMSRGDIIKLGVQKGVVTAKKVDLIEVGDQSPQAVEAYVFSPSGPWKSKPSFPSRRGSSPSSKKTARSKEAFLVTDKKIFTPEDCIETGRTMSIAGRVVALKPSSLPPEYRDGEHQLYFCEGGGGSRPNPIGRSVFTVSLANGERARWNRGDVMGILKPELLPDTARLHLSQIRPRGTLDLKEREPKYSGYSFLPDGRYAAGVWLCGEKEVKDYIEMQKDYQHQVMICDRDDFCVLEMVNGEIIHPSPKVLQDFCQGREPGGQNMNL
;
A
#
# COMPACT_ATOMS: atom_id res chain seq x y z
N MET A 1 30.63 -13.03 -28.91
CA MET A 1 29.78 -12.05 -29.62
C MET A 1 29.40 -10.95 -28.65
N SER A 2 29.96 -9.75 -28.85
CA SER A 2 29.84 -8.59 -27.97
C SER A 2 28.42 -8.02 -28.01
N GLY A 3 27.67 -8.13 -26.91
CA GLY A 3 26.34 -7.55 -26.79
C GLY A 3 26.42 -6.02 -26.88
N LYS A 4 25.82 -5.44 -27.93
CA LYS A 4 25.67 -3.99 -28.09
C LYS A 4 24.99 -3.42 -26.84
N GLY A 5 25.57 -2.35 -26.28
CA GLY A 5 25.01 -1.65 -25.13
C GLY A 5 23.53 -1.30 -25.36
N ILE A 6 22.66 -1.86 -24.52
CA ILE A 6 21.19 -1.84 -24.66
C ILE A 6 20.60 -0.50 -24.18
N TYR A 7 21.40 0.31 -23.49
CA TYR A 7 21.03 1.61 -22.95
C TYR A 7 22.22 2.57 -22.93
N LYS A 8 21.97 3.89 -22.95
CA LYS A 8 23.00 4.93 -22.80
C LYS A 8 22.69 5.79 -21.58
N VAL A 9 23.61 5.86 -20.62
CA VAL A 9 23.53 6.85 -19.53
C VAL A 9 23.85 8.21 -20.15
N LEU A 10 22.94 9.17 -20.02
CA LEU A 10 22.99 10.48 -20.67
C LEU A 10 23.71 11.51 -19.82
N ASP A 11 23.72 11.34 -18.49
CA ASP A 11 24.36 12.27 -17.56
C ASP A 11 24.71 11.65 -16.20
N ASP A 12 25.41 12.44 -15.39
CA ASP A 12 25.74 12.22 -13.98
C ASP A 12 24.50 12.21 -13.06
N LYS A 13 23.38 12.76 -13.53
CA LYS A 13 22.07 12.67 -12.86
C LYS A 13 21.34 11.34 -13.07
N GLY A 14 21.97 10.37 -13.75
CA GLY A 14 21.44 9.02 -13.90
C GLY A 14 20.33 8.85 -14.94
N ARG A 15 20.17 9.79 -15.89
CA ARG A 15 19.20 9.62 -16.99
C ARG A 15 19.65 8.48 -17.91
N VAL A 16 18.82 7.46 -18.08
CA VAL A 16 19.12 6.31 -18.94
C VAL A 16 18.23 6.34 -20.18
N LEU A 17 18.84 6.38 -21.37
CA LEU A 17 18.14 6.25 -22.63
C LEU A 17 17.90 4.77 -22.96
N ILE A 18 16.63 4.37 -22.97
CA ILE A 18 16.19 3.07 -23.49
C ILE A 18 15.55 3.27 -24.89
N PRO A 19 16.10 2.63 -25.94
CA PRO A 19 15.55 2.70 -27.30
C PRO A 19 14.05 2.39 -27.37
N ARG A 20 13.31 3.13 -28.20
CA ARG A 20 11.84 2.98 -28.36
C ARG A 20 11.41 1.55 -28.69
N GLN A 21 12.19 0.85 -29.52
CA GLN A 21 11.91 -0.54 -29.92
C GLN A 21 11.95 -1.50 -28.73
N LEU A 22 12.91 -1.31 -27.81
CA LEU A 22 13.04 -2.12 -26.60
C LEU A 22 11.94 -1.79 -25.59
N ARG A 23 11.59 -0.50 -25.46
CA ARG A 23 10.43 -0.09 -24.64
C ARG A 23 9.13 -0.72 -25.14
N ALA A 24 8.88 -0.68 -26.44
CA ALA A 24 7.70 -1.30 -27.04
C ALA A 24 7.70 -2.84 -26.88
N ALA A 25 8.84 -3.49 -27.11
CA ALA A 25 8.98 -4.94 -26.93
C ALA A 25 8.81 -5.39 -25.47
N ALA A 26 9.17 -4.53 -24.51
CA ALA A 26 8.99 -4.77 -23.08
C ALA A 26 7.65 -4.25 -22.52
N GLY A 27 6.77 -3.70 -23.36
CA GLY A 27 5.49 -3.14 -22.93
C GLY A 27 5.60 -1.92 -22.00
N MET A 28 6.72 -1.19 -22.07
CA MET A 28 7.02 -0.01 -21.24
C MET A 28 6.48 1.26 -21.91
N SER A 29 5.47 1.86 -21.28
CA SER A 29 4.82 3.12 -21.65
C SER A 29 5.19 4.23 -20.68
N ARG A 30 4.92 5.48 -21.08
CA ARG A 30 5.10 6.64 -20.20
C ARG A 30 4.15 6.51 -19.01
N GLY A 31 4.68 6.58 -17.79
CA GLY A 31 3.93 6.39 -16.54
C GLY A 31 4.05 4.99 -15.92
N ASP A 32 4.70 4.04 -16.59
CA ASP A 32 4.96 2.72 -16.00
C ASP A 32 6.13 2.78 -15.00
N ILE A 33 5.98 2.12 -13.86
CA ILE A 33 7.07 1.92 -12.89
C ILE A 33 7.96 0.76 -13.38
N ILE A 34 9.27 1.02 -13.43
CA ILE A 34 10.26 0.06 -13.90
C ILE A 34 11.25 -0.20 -12.77
N LYS A 35 11.43 -1.49 -12.43
CA LYS A 35 12.48 -1.92 -11.51
C LYS A 35 13.79 -2.00 -12.27
N LEU A 36 14.78 -1.23 -11.82
CA LEU A 36 16.16 -1.33 -12.28
C LEU A 36 16.93 -2.27 -11.34
N GLY A 37 17.54 -3.30 -11.92
CA GLY A 37 18.44 -4.20 -11.22
C GLY A 37 19.84 -4.08 -11.81
N VAL A 38 20.87 -4.22 -10.99
CA VAL A 38 22.26 -4.30 -11.45
C VAL A 38 22.78 -5.68 -11.11
N GLN A 39 23.08 -6.50 -12.12
CA GLN A 39 23.69 -7.81 -11.94
C GLN A 39 24.98 -7.89 -12.73
N LYS A 40 26.10 -8.13 -12.05
CA LYS A 40 27.44 -8.30 -12.67
C LYS A 40 27.80 -7.19 -13.67
N GLY A 41 27.49 -5.94 -13.34
CA GLY A 41 27.78 -4.76 -14.19
C GLY A 41 26.78 -4.51 -15.32
N VAL A 42 25.71 -5.29 -15.43
CA VAL A 42 24.63 -5.10 -16.41
C VAL A 42 23.40 -4.52 -15.70
N VAL A 43 22.89 -3.39 -16.18
CA VAL A 43 21.60 -2.84 -15.72
C VAL A 43 20.47 -3.55 -16.46
N THR A 44 19.61 -4.23 -15.72
CA THR A 44 18.38 -4.85 -16.20
C THR A 44 17.19 -4.00 -15.82
N ALA A 45 16.29 -3.71 -16.76
CA ALA A 45 15.05 -2.98 -16.53
C ALA A 45 13.86 -3.94 -16.69
N LYS A 46 13.03 -4.09 -15.67
CA LYS A 46 11.81 -4.92 -15.71
C LYS A 46 10.59 -4.09 -15.36
N LYS A 47 9.54 -4.15 -16.19
CA LYS A 47 8.25 -3.53 -15.86
C LYS A 47 7.66 -4.19 -14.61
N VAL A 48 7.15 -3.37 -13.72
CA VAL A 48 6.48 -3.80 -12.50
C VAL A 48 4.97 -3.92 -12.78
N ASP A 49 4.33 -4.95 -12.25
CA ASP A 49 2.92 -5.24 -12.52
C ASP A 49 2.00 -4.45 -11.58
N LEU A 50 1.23 -3.51 -12.13
CA LEU A 50 0.17 -2.80 -11.42
C LEU A 50 -1.07 -3.69 -11.32
N ILE A 51 -1.55 -3.91 -10.10
CA ILE A 51 -2.84 -4.55 -9.82
C ILE A 51 -3.89 -3.47 -9.63
N GLU A 52 -4.92 -3.52 -10.45
CA GLU A 52 -6.16 -2.77 -10.25
C GLU A 52 -6.99 -3.49 -9.17
N VAL A 53 -7.06 -2.92 -7.97
CA VAL A 53 -7.82 -3.47 -6.84
C VAL A 53 -9.16 -2.74 -6.71
N GLY A 54 -10.28 -3.46 -6.75
CA GLY A 54 -11.62 -2.92 -6.49
C GLY A 54 -12.51 -2.61 -7.73
N ASP A 55 -13.76 -2.22 -7.47
CA ASP A 55 -14.76 -1.82 -8.49
C ASP A 55 -14.35 -0.46 -9.10
N GLN A 56 -13.97 -0.45 -10.38
CA GLN A 56 -13.43 0.69 -11.14
C GLN A 56 -14.48 1.76 -11.51
N SER A 57 -15.69 1.71 -10.93
CA SER A 57 -16.66 2.76 -11.18
C SER A 57 -16.07 4.13 -10.78
N PRO A 58 -16.21 5.18 -11.61
CA PRO A 58 -15.71 6.52 -11.28
C PRO A 58 -16.13 6.97 -9.89
N GLN A 59 -17.32 6.56 -9.45
CA GLN A 59 -17.85 6.86 -8.12
C GLN A 59 -17.11 6.14 -6.99
N ALA A 60 -16.65 4.90 -7.19
CA ALA A 60 -15.88 4.15 -6.20
C ALA A 60 -14.43 4.63 -6.12
N VAL A 61 -13.81 4.91 -7.28
CA VAL A 61 -12.46 5.52 -7.35
C VAL A 61 -12.49 6.92 -6.75
N GLU A 62 -13.51 7.72 -7.07
CA GLU A 62 -13.69 9.05 -6.48
C GLU A 62 -14.01 8.96 -4.98
N ALA A 63 -14.88 8.05 -4.54
CA ALA A 63 -15.14 7.87 -3.10
C ALA A 63 -13.88 7.44 -2.34
N TYR A 64 -13.00 6.67 -2.97
CA TYR A 64 -11.75 6.19 -2.39
C TYR A 64 -10.69 7.30 -2.32
N VAL A 65 -10.49 8.03 -3.42
CA VAL A 65 -9.51 9.13 -3.53
C VAL A 65 -9.98 10.40 -2.79
N PHE A 66 -11.29 10.67 -2.77
CA PHE A 66 -11.90 11.89 -2.24
C PHE A 66 -12.69 11.71 -0.94
N SER A 67 -12.48 10.65 -0.15
CA SER A 67 -13.05 10.54 1.20
C SER A 67 -12.08 10.99 2.32
N PRO A 68 -11.85 12.29 2.54
CA PRO A 68 -11.56 12.77 3.89
C PRO A 68 -12.83 12.89 4.74
N SER A 69 -14.04 12.88 4.15
CA SER A 69 -15.25 13.35 4.86
C SER A 69 -16.60 12.68 4.50
N GLY A 70 -16.63 11.55 3.79
CA GLY A 70 -17.88 10.85 3.50
C GLY A 70 -18.63 10.38 4.76
N PRO A 71 -19.98 10.40 4.78
CA PRO A 71 -20.76 10.03 5.96
C PRO A 71 -20.54 8.55 6.32
N TRP A 72 -20.16 8.30 7.58
CA TRP A 72 -20.01 6.96 8.14
C TRP A 72 -21.32 6.19 8.04
N LYS A 73 -21.34 5.14 7.22
CA LYS A 73 -22.48 4.23 7.19
C LYS A 73 -22.57 3.51 8.54
N SER A 74 -23.67 3.68 9.26
CA SER A 74 -24.09 2.73 10.30
C SER A 74 -24.22 1.35 9.66
N LYS A 75 -23.93 0.27 10.42
CA LYS A 75 -23.88 -1.14 10.00
C LYS A 75 -24.11 -1.39 8.50
N PRO A 76 -23.10 -1.84 7.73
CA PRO A 76 -23.18 -1.90 6.28
C PRO A 76 -24.45 -2.63 5.81
N SER A 77 -25.24 -1.95 4.98
CA SER A 77 -26.33 -2.54 4.21
C SER A 77 -25.73 -3.09 2.92
N PHE A 78 -25.53 -4.39 2.85
CA PHE A 78 -24.93 -5.04 1.69
C PHE A 78 -25.95 -5.15 0.54
N PRO A 79 -25.61 -4.68 -0.68
CA PRO A 79 -26.48 -4.88 -1.84
C PRO A 79 -26.41 -6.33 -2.34
N SER A 80 -27.56 -6.97 -2.54
CA SER A 80 -27.64 -8.30 -3.15
C SER A 80 -27.29 -8.22 -4.64
N ARG A 81 -26.09 -8.68 -5.04
CA ARG A 81 -25.80 -8.89 -6.47
C ARG A 81 -26.31 -10.27 -6.92
N ARG A 82 -27.24 -10.24 -7.89
CA ARG A 82 -27.73 -11.41 -8.63
C ARG A 82 -26.62 -11.88 -9.59
N GLY A 83 -26.39 -13.18 -9.59
CA GLY A 83 -25.25 -13.83 -10.23
C GLY A 83 -25.16 -13.65 -11.74
N SER A 84 -23.92 -13.68 -12.22
CA SER A 84 -23.57 -14.06 -13.59
C SER A 84 -22.34 -14.95 -13.53
N SER A 85 -22.47 -16.15 -14.09
CA SER A 85 -21.47 -17.22 -14.10
C SER A 85 -20.21 -16.82 -14.88
N PRO A 86 -18.98 -17.17 -14.43
CA PRO A 86 -17.80 -16.96 -15.25
C PRO A 86 -17.57 -18.14 -16.20
N SER A 87 -17.49 -17.84 -17.49
CA SER A 87 -16.99 -18.77 -18.51
C SER A 87 -15.47 -18.95 -18.36
N SER A 88 -15.04 -20.20 -18.39
CA SER A 88 -13.65 -20.62 -18.18
C SER A 88 -12.78 -20.35 -19.39
N LYS A 89 -11.63 -19.68 -19.22
CA LYS A 89 -10.44 -19.88 -20.05
C LYS A 89 -9.18 -19.88 -19.17
N LYS A 90 -8.61 -21.07 -18.99
CA LYS A 90 -7.33 -21.31 -18.31
C LYS A 90 -6.19 -21.03 -19.28
N THR A 91 -5.24 -20.21 -18.87
CA THR A 91 -3.92 -20.15 -19.50
C THR A 91 -2.88 -20.39 -18.41
N ALA A 92 -2.17 -21.50 -18.52
CA ALA A 92 -1.17 -21.96 -17.56
C ALA A 92 0.12 -21.16 -17.67
N ARG A 93 0.71 -20.74 -16.55
CA ARG A 93 2.15 -20.45 -16.48
C ARG A 93 2.74 -20.68 -15.08
N SER A 94 3.73 -21.58 -15.07
CA SER A 94 4.82 -21.86 -14.13
C SER A 94 4.69 -21.44 -12.66
N LYS A 95 4.63 -22.49 -11.82
CA LYS A 95 4.75 -22.50 -10.36
C LYS A 95 6.17 -22.10 -9.90
N GLU A 96 6.26 -21.05 -9.08
CA GLU A 96 7.14 -21.00 -7.91
C GLU A 96 6.29 -20.45 -6.76
N ALA A 97 6.27 -21.18 -5.65
CA ALA A 97 5.32 -21.02 -4.57
C ALA A 97 5.76 -19.93 -3.59
N PHE A 98 4.86 -18.99 -3.31
CA PHE A 98 4.84 -18.30 -2.01
C PHE A 98 3.42 -18.42 -1.45
N LEU A 99 3.28 -19.22 -0.40
CA LEU A 99 2.01 -19.54 0.22
C LEU A 99 1.58 -18.35 1.09
N VAL A 100 0.56 -17.62 0.66
CA VAL A 100 -0.38 -17.02 1.63
C VAL A 100 -1.60 -17.91 1.59
N THR A 101 -1.79 -18.68 2.66
CA THR A 101 -2.95 -19.54 2.81
C THR A 101 -4.20 -18.68 2.81
N ASP A 102 -5.13 -18.93 1.89
CA ASP A 102 -6.53 -18.50 2.00
C ASP A 102 -7.10 -19.12 3.28
N LYS A 103 -6.84 -18.48 4.43
CA LYS A 103 -7.33 -18.93 5.71
C LYS A 103 -8.83 -18.65 5.72
N LYS A 104 -9.61 -19.73 5.74
CA LYS A 104 -11.05 -19.64 5.55
C LYS A 104 -11.75 -18.75 6.58
N ILE A 105 -11.24 -18.71 7.82
CA ILE A 105 -11.74 -17.88 8.94
C ILE A 105 -10.57 -17.54 9.88
N PHE A 106 -10.47 -16.28 10.28
CA PHE A 106 -9.51 -15.83 11.30
C PHE A 106 -10.04 -16.04 12.72
N THR A 107 -9.12 -16.41 13.61
CA THR A 107 -9.38 -16.81 15.00
C THR A 107 -8.56 -15.95 15.98
N PRO A 108 -8.89 -15.94 17.29
CA PRO A 108 -8.15 -15.13 18.27
C PRO A 108 -6.64 -15.41 18.31
N GLU A 109 -6.22 -16.62 17.99
CA GLU A 109 -4.82 -17.06 17.95
C GLU A 109 -4.01 -16.43 16.80
N ASP A 110 -4.71 -15.92 15.78
CA ASP A 110 -4.14 -15.18 14.65
C ASP A 110 -3.91 -13.70 14.97
N CYS A 111 -4.40 -13.24 16.12
CA CYS A 111 -4.17 -11.89 16.58
C CYS A 111 -2.85 -11.79 17.36
N ILE A 112 -2.12 -10.69 17.20
CA ILE A 112 -0.98 -10.36 18.06
C ILE A 112 -1.47 -10.14 19.49
N GLU A 113 -2.55 -9.38 19.60
CA GLU A 113 -3.09 -8.97 20.88
C GLU A 113 -4.61 -8.87 20.75
N THR A 114 -5.30 -9.27 21.82
CA THR A 114 -6.75 -9.29 21.92
C THR A 114 -7.17 -8.56 23.20
N GLY A 115 -8.41 -8.07 23.23
CA GLY A 115 -8.96 -7.39 24.40
C GLY A 115 -9.18 -5.89 24.23
N ARG A 116 -9.38 -5.18 25.34
CA ARG A 116 -9.81 -3.76 25.36
C ARG A 116 -8.74 -2.79 25.89
N THR A 117 -7.66 -3.32 26.46
CA THR A 117 -6.55 -2.55 27.06
C THR A 117 -5.61 -1.97 26.01
N MET A 118 -5.67 -2.48 24.78
CA MET A 118 -4.80 -2.12 23.66
C MET A 118 -5.41 -1.06 22.73
N SER A 119 -4.54 -0.21 22.16
CA SER A 119 -4.91 0.67 21.05
C SER A 119 -4.96 -0.12 19.75
N ILE A 120 -6.06 -0.01 19.01
CA ILE A 120 -6.20 -0.62 17.67
C ILE A 120 -6.15 0.42 16.55
N ALA A 121 -6.01 1.71 16.88
CA ALA A 121 -5.93 2.77 15.89
C ALA A 121 -4.68 2.63 15.02
N GLY A 122 -4.84 2.78 13.71
CA GLY A 122 -3.75 2.66 12.73
C GLY A 122 -3.30 1.21 12.50
N ARG A 123 -4.10 0.22 12.87
CA ARG A 123 -3.75 -1.20 12.77
C ARG A 123 -4.83 -1.97 12.01
N VAL A 124 -4.41 -3.06 11.38
CA VAL A 124 -5.34 -4.05 10.81
C VAL A 124 -5.93 -4.89 11.93
N VAL A 125 -7.26 -4.94 11.96
CA VAL A 125 -8.05 -5.67 12.95
C VAL A 125 -8.88 -6.75 12.27
N ALA A 126 -9.08 -7.86 12.97
CA ALA A 126 -10.01 -8.89 12.59
C ALA A 126 -11.33 -8.73 13.36
N LEU A 127 -12.46 -8.88 12.67
CA LEU A 127 -13.78 -8.91 13.28
C LEU A 127 -14.20 -10.34 13.66
N LYS A 128 -15.05 -10.46 14.67
CA LYS A 128 -15.69 -11.72 15.02
C LYS A 128 -16.62 -12.18 13.90
N PRO A 129 -16.59 -13.46 13.49
CA PRO A 129 -17.53 -13.99 12.49
C PRO A 129 -19.00 -13.76 12.86
N SER A 130 -19.32 -13.78 14.15
CA SER A 130 -20.67 -13.54 14.67
C SER A 130 -21.19 -12.12 14.44
N SER A 131 -20.29 -11.14 14.30
CA SER A 131 -20.63 -9.73 14.05
C SER A 131 -20.90 -9.45 12.57
N LEU A 132 -20.52 -10.38 11.68
CA LEU A 132 -20.72 -10.30 10.23
C LEU A 132 -21.98 -11.05 9.79
N PRO A 133 -22.63 -10.59 8.69
CA PRO A 133 -23.73 -11.32 8.06
C PRO A 133 -23.27 -12.71 7.59
N PRO A 134 -24.16 -13.73 7.55
CA PRO A 134 -23.81 -15.10 7.19
C PRO A 134 -23.07 -15.24 5.85
N GLU A 135 -23.42 -14.42 4.86
CA GLU A 135 -22.79 -14.42 3.54
C GLU A 135 -21.35 -13.87 3.50
N TYR A 136 -20.92 -13.14 4.54
CA TYR A 136 -19.59 -12.52 4.65
C TYR A 136 -18.79 -13.11 5.82
N ARG A 137 -19.09 -14.35 6.24
CA ARG A 137 -18.35 -15.06 7.31
C ARG A 137 -17.16 -15.83 6.75
N ASP A 138 -16.35 -15.16 5.96
CA ASP A 138 -15.10 -15.67 5.44
C ASP A 138 -13.93 -14.81 5.91
N GLY A 139 -12.71 -15.32 5.74
CA GLY A 139 -11.50 -14.65 6.17
C GLY A 139 -11.31 -13.28 5.53
N GLU A 140 -11.64 -13.11 4.25
CA GLU A 140 -11.41 -11.84 3.53
C GLU A 140 -12.28 -10.71 4.11
N HIS A 141 -13.56 -11.00 4.35
CA HIS A 141 -14.51 -10.02 4.89
C HIS A 141 -14.38 -9.80 6.41
N GLN A 142 -13.51 -10.56 7.09
CA GLN A 142 -13.19 -10.30 8.50
C GLN A 142 -12.18 -9.18 8.70
N LEU A 143 -11.45 -8.78 7.65
CA LEU A 143 -10.29 -7.91 7.77
C LEU A 143 -10.63 -6.44 7.52
N TYR A 144 -10.27 -5.60 8.48
CA TYR A 144 -10.54 -4.18 8.44
C TYR A 144 -9.31 -3.39 8.91
N PHE A 145 -9.05 -2.24 8.30
CA PHE A 145 -8.09 -1.26 8.81
C PHE A 145 -8.80 -0.27 9.74
N CYS A 146 -8.31 -0.09 10.96
CA CYS A 146 -8.91 0.82 11.93
C CYS A 146 -8.33 2.23 11.82
N GLU A 147 -9.08 3.17 11.24
CA GLU A 147 -8.69 4.60 11.16
C GLU A 147 -8.76 5.28 12.54
N GLY A 148 -9.68 4.83 13.43
CA GLY A 148 -9.74 5.30 14.82
C GLY A 148 -11.14 5.31 15.42
N GLY A 149 -11.41 6.28 16.30
CA GLY A 149 -12.70 6.41 17.00
C GLY A 149 -12.56 6.42 18.51
N GLY A 150 -13.65 6.66 19.23
CA GLY A 150 -13.62 6.66 20.71
C GLY A 150 -13.29 5.28 21.30
N GLY A 151 -13.67 4.21 20.58
CA GLY A 151 -13.45 2.81 20.91
C GLY A 151 -12.11 2.23 20.47
N SER A 152 -11.31 2.97 19.69
CA SER A 152 -10.02 2.47 19.19
C SER A 152 -8.89 2.65 20.19
N ARG A 153 -9.07 3.49 21.20
CA ARG A 153 -8.08 3.79 22.25
C ARG A 153 -7.96 2.65 23.27
N PRO A 154 -6.84 2.57 24.00
CA PRO A 154 -6.74 1.68 25.16
C PRO A 154 -7.76 2.10 26.22
N ASN A 155 -8.42 1.12 26.84
CA ASN A 155 -9.46 1.33 27.86
C ASN A 155 -10.51 2.38 27.45
N PRO A 156 -11.20 2.17 26.32
CA PRO A 156 -11.99 3.22 25.73
C PRO A 156 -13.28 3.45 26.51
N ILE A 157 -13.59 4.73 26.78
CA ILE A 157 -14.89 5.17 27.32
C ILE A 157 -15.96 5.08 26.21
N GLY A 158 -15.57 5.40 24.96
CA GLY A 158 -16.42 5.29 23.78
C GLY A 158 -16.45 3.87 23.21
N ARG A 159 -17.53 3.50 22.51
CA ARG A 159 -17.67 2.16 21.93
C ARG A 159 -17.38 2.09 20.43
N SER A 160 -17.48 3.21 19.72
CA SER A 160 -17.40 3.25 18.25
C SER A 160 -15.97 3.17 17.73
N VAL A 161 -15.78 2.32 16.73
CA VAL A 161 -14.55 2.17 15.95
C VAL A 161 -14.90 2.43 14.50
N PHE A 162 -14.08 3.22 13.84
CA PHE A 162 -14.18 3.60 12.45
C PHE A 162 -13.13 2.84 11.65
N THR A 163 -13.58 2.14 10.61
CA THR A 163 -12.74 1.19 9.88
C THR A 163 -12.99 1.24 8.39
N VAL A 164 -12.00 0.80 7.62
CA VAL A 164 -12.09 0.53 6.18
C VAL A 164 -11.98 -0.98 5.96
N SER A 165 -12.88 -1.55 5.18
CA SER A 165 -12.84 -2.96 4.79
C SER A 165 -11.67 -3.22 3.85
N LEU A 166 -10.87 -4.25 4.14
CA LEU A 166 -9.77 -4.67 3.26
C LEU A 166 -10.22 -5.65 2.16
N ALA A 167 -11.51 -5.99 2.10
CA ALA A 167 -12.08 -6.79 1.01
C ALA A 167 -12.57 -5.91 -0.15
N ASN A 168 -13.13 -4.74 0.15
CA ASN A 168 -13.79 -3.89 -0.85
C ASN A 168 -13.51 -2.39 -0.70
N GLY A 169 -12.71 -1.97 0.28
CA GLY A 169 -12.39 -0.56 0.52
C GLY A 169 -13.51 0.26 1.18
N GLU A 170 -14.63 -0.35 1.58
CA GLU A 170 -15.76 0.39 2.15
C GLU A 170 -15.50 0.81 3.61
N ARG A 171 -15.85 2.06 3.93
CA ARG A 171 -15.85 2.57 5.30
C ARG A 171 -17.07 2.11 6.07
N ALA A 172 -16.83 1.59 7.26
CA ALA A 172 -17.85 1.10 8.18
C ALA A 172 -17.58 1.53 9.62
N ARG A 173 -18.67 1.65 10.39
CA ARG A 173 -18.61 1.84 11.84
C ARG A 173 -18.92 0.51 12.55
N TRP A 174 -18.01 0.10 13.42
CA TRP A 174 -18.17 -1.06 14.30
C TRP A 174 -18.12 -0.66 15.77
N ASN A 175 -18.46 -1.58 16.66
CA ASN A 175 -18.18 -1.40 18.08
C ASN A 175 -16.90 -2.14 18.47
N ARG A 176 -16.24 -1.67 19.52
CA ARG A 176 -15.06 -2.35 20.08
C ARG A 176 -15.35 -3.80 20.49
N GLY A 177 -16.59 -4.13 20.83
CA GLY A 177 -16.99 -5.50 21.15
C GLY A 177 -17.05 -6.46 19.94
N ASP A 178 -17.20 -5.91 18.73
CA ASP A 178 -17.23 -6.66 17.46
C ASP A 178 -15.83 -7.01 16.98
N VAL A 179 -14.82 -6.24 17.41
CA VAL A 179 -13.41 -6.47 17.10
C VAL A 179 -12.88 -7.63 17.93
N MET A 180 -12.18 -8.55 17.26
CA MET A 180 -11.51 -9.68 17.89
C MET A 180 -10.14 -9.27 18.45
N GLY A 181 -9.31 -8.63 17.62
CA GLY A 181 -7.95 -8.22 17.96
C GLY A 181 -7.20 -7.63 16.77
N ILE A 182 -5.91 -7.32 16.98
CA ILE A 182 -5.00 -6.87 15.90
C ILE A 182 -4.46 -8.10 15.19
N LEU A 183 -4.66 -8.20 13.88
CA LEU A 183 -4.15 -9.31 13.08
C LEU A 183 -2.62 -9.28 13.00
N LYS A 184 -2.00 -10.46 13.06
CA LYS A 184 -0.60 -10.68 12.70
C LYS A 184 -0.33 -10.25 11.24
N PRO A 185 0.60 -9.32 10.97
CA PRO A 185 0.89 -8.84 9.61
C PRO A 185 1.31 -9.93 8.62
N GLU A 186 1.88 -11.03 9.12
CA GLU A 186 2.33 -12.17 8.33
C GLU A 186 1.15 -12.95 7.75
N LEU A 187 -0.02 -12.88 8.40
CA LEU A 187 -1.25 -13.56 8.01
C LEU A 187 -2.14 -12.69 7.11
N LEU A 188 -1.73 -11.46 6.80
CA LEU A 188 -2.48 -10.55 5.95
C LEU A 188 -2.40 -11.02 4.48
N PRO A 189 -3.53 -11.32 3.82
CA PRO A 189 -3.55 -11.68 2.41
C PRO A 189 -2.98 -10.58 1.51
N ASP A 190 -2.37 -10.97 0.39
CA ASP A 190 -1.81 -10.03 -0.58
C ASP A 190 -2.86 -9.06 -1.12
N THR A 191 -4.08 -9.53 -1.40
CA THR A 191 -5.20 -8.66 -1.81
C THR A 191 -5.51 -7.59 -0.75
N ALA A 192 -5.50 -7.98 0.52
CA ALA A 192 -5.74 -7.06 1.64
C ALA A 192 -4.59 -6.07 1.82
N ARG A 193 -3.32 -6.49 1.60
CA ARG A 193 -2.16 -5.59 1.56
C ARG A 193 -2.29 -4.54 0.46
N LEU A 194 -2.76 -4.94 -0.72
CA LEU A 194 -2.97 -4.01 -1.83
C LEU A 194 -4.07 -2.99 -1.51
N HIS A 195 -5.20 -3.42 -0.95
CA HIS A 195 -6.23 -2.47 -0.49
C HIS A 195 -5.72 -1.56 0.63
N LEU A 196 -4.93 -2.09 1.57
CA LEU A 196 -4.32 -1.30 2.63
C LEU A 196 -3.36 -0.23 2.08
N SER A 197 -2.60 -0.57 1.03
CA SER A 197 -1.62 0.35 0.42
C SER A 197 -2.24 1.63 -0.12
N GLN A 198 -3.50 1.55 -0.52
CA GLN A 198 -4.24 2.66 -1.10
C GLN A 198 -4.86 3.57 -0.01
N ILE A 199 -4.94 3.11 1.25
CA ILE A 199 -5.58 3.86 2.33
C ILE A 199 -4.71 5.06 2.72
N ARG A 200 -5.32 6.24 2.84
CA ARG A 200 -4.68 7.45 3.34
C ARG A 200 -4.67 7.50 4.88
N PRO A 201 -3.62 8.05 5.51
CA PRO A 201 -3.60 8.23 6.95
C PRO A 201 -4.74 9.11 7.46
N ARG A 202 -5.05 9.02 8.76
CA ARG A 202 -6.11 9.82 9.34
C ARG A 202 -5.72 11.29 9.45
N GLY A 203 -6.68 12.18 9.18
CA GLY A 203 -6.49 13.63 9.34
C GLY A 203 -5.70 14.26 8.19
N THR A 204 -5.69 13.58 7.03
CA THR A 204 -5.12 14.11 5.81
C THR A 204 -5.85 15.33 5.32
N LEU A 205 -5.09 16.22 4.70
CA LEU A 205 -5.57 17.43 4.07
C LEU A 205 -6.37 17.05 2.81
N ASP A 206 -7.40 17.83 2.53
CA ASP A 206 -8.22 17.65 1.35
C ASP A 206 -7.38 17.95 0.09
N LEU A 207 -7.39 17.00 -0.84
CA LEU A 207 -6.70 17.11 -2.13
C LEU A 207 -7.31 18.23 -2.99
N LYS A 208 -8.54 18.66 -2.70
CA LYS A 208 -9.18 19.79 -3.36
C LYS A 208 -8.58 21.13 -2.94
N GLU A 209 -8.11 21.24 -1.71
CA GLU A 209 -7.58 22.49 -1.15
C GLU A 209 -6.07 22.59 -1.30
N ARG A 210 -5.37 21.45 -1.36
CA ARG A 210 -3.92 21.40 -1.47
C ARG A 210 -3.49 20.36 -2.48
N GLU A 211 -2.66 20.79 -3.41
CA GLU A 211 -2.05 19.90 -4.36
C GLU A 211 -1.06 18.94 -3.65
N PRO A 212 -1.11 17.63 -3.95
CA PRO A 212 -0.24 16.65 -3.32
C PRO A 212 1.22 16.91 -3.70
N LYS A 213 2.12 16.79 -2.72
CA LYS A 213 3.57 16.97 -2.93
C LYS A 213 4.32 15.66 -3.16
N TYR A 214 3.73 14.57 -2.70
CA TYR A 214 4.35 13.25 -2.75
C TYR A 214 3.33 12.22 -3.23
N SER A 215 3.86 11.13 -3.78
CA SER A 215 3.13 9.92 -4.11
C SER A 215 3.72 8.74 -3.34
N GLY A 216 2.86 7.97 -2.67
CA GLY A 216 3.24 6.78 -1.91
C GLY A 216 2.85 5.51 -2.64
N TYR A 217 3.81 4.60 -2.81
CA TYR A 217 3.64 3.30 -3.44
C TYR A 217 4.01 2.21 -2.45
N SER A 218 3.26 1.11 -2.43
CA SER A 218 3.64 -0.09 -1.69
C SER A 218 3.68 -1.28 -2.62
N PHE A 219 4.71 -2.11 -2.48
CA PHE A 219 4.94 -3.27 -3.31
C PHE A 219 4.90 -4.55 -2.46
N LEU A 220 4.35 -5.59 -3.07
CA LEU A 220 4.39 -6.97 -2.58
C LEU A 220 5.77 -7.60 -2.87
N PRO A 221 6.11 -8.74 -2.23
CA PRO A 221 7.38 -9.43 -2.45
C PRO A 221 7.68 -9.82 -3.91
N ASP A 222 6.64 -10.08 -4.69
CA ASP A 222 6.74 -10.41 -6.13
C ASP A 222 6.85 -9.16 -7.03
N GLY A 223 6.80 -7.97 -6.42
CA GLY A 223 6.84 -6.68 -7.09
C GLY A 223 5.47 -6.15 -7.49
N ARG A 224 4.37 -6.89 -7.32
CA ARG A 224 3.04 -6.34 -7.63
C ARG A 224 2.71 -5.17 -6.70
N TYR A 225 2.02 -4.16 -7.23
CA TYR A 225 1.64 -2.97 -6.46
C TYR A 225 0.27 -2.46 -6.87
N ALA A 226 -0.34 -1.63 -6.04
CA ALA A 226 -1.59 -0.93 -6.37
C ALA A 226 -1.30 0.53 -6.77
N ALA A 227 -2.34 1.25 -7.21
CA ALA A 227 -2.22 2.67 -7.55
C ALA A 227 -1.65 3.49 -6.39
N GLY A 228 -0.75 4.43 -6.71
CA GLY A 228 -0.10 5.28 -5.72
C GLY A 228 -1.06 6.22 -4.99
N VAL A 229 -0.74 6.52 -3.75
CA VAL A 229 -1.52 7.40 -2.88
C VAL A 229 -0.93 8.79 -2.87
N TRP A 230 -1.78 9.79 -3.10
CA TRP A 230 -1.40 11.20 -3.05
C TRP A 230 -1.27 11.70 -1.61
N LEU A 231 -0.13 12.34 -1.30
CA LEU A 231 0.22 12.82 0.04
C LEU A 231 0.60 14.31 -0.02
N CYS A 232 -0.02 15.13 0.83
CA CYS A 232 0.07 16.60 0.75
C CYS A 232 1.29 17.20 1.48
N GLY A 233 1.93 16.45 2.36
CA GLY A 233 3.10 16.94 3.09
C GLY A 233 3.81 15.86 3.91
N GLU A 234 4.95 16.25 4.50
CA GLU A 234 5.86 15.34 5.20
C GLU A 234 5.22 14.61 6.37
N LYS A 235 4.30 15.25 7.09
CA LYS A 235 3.55 14.60 8.18
C LYS A 235 2.71 13.44 7.66
N GLU A 236 1.99 13.63 6.55
CA GLU A 236 1.20 12.56 5.93
C GLU A 236 2.09 11.44 5.40
N VAL A 237 3.25 11.79 4.85
CA VAL A 237 4.27 10.81 4.42
C VAL A 237 4.73 9.96 5.60
N LYS A 238 5.07 10.59 6.72
CA LYS A 238 5.49 9.89 7.93
C LYS A 238 4.39 8.96 8.44
N ASP A 239 3.16 9.48 8.55
CA ASP A 239 2.01 8.71 9.04
C ASP A 239 1.69 7.52 8.09
N TYR A 240 1.86 7.71 6.76
CA TYR A 240 1.70 6.65 5.77
C TYR A 240 2.77 5.57 5.90
N ILE A 241 4.04 5.95 6.06
CA ILE A 241 5.14 4.99 6.27
C ILE A 241 4.90 4.20 7.55
N GLU A 242 4.56 4.86 8.66
CA GLU A 242 4.28 4.19 9.94
C GLU A 242 3.11 3.21 9.86
N MET A 243 2.11 3.53 9.04
CA MET A 243 0.95 2.66 8.78
C MET A 243 1.30 1.43 7.93
N GLN A 244 2.20 1.56 6.95
CA GLN A 244 2.50 0.50 5.97
C GLN A 244 3.68 -0.39 6.34
N LYS A 245 4.67 0.13 7.10
CA LYS A 245 5.96 -0.54 7.35
C LYS A 245 5.87 -1.96 7.91
N ASP A 246 4.83 -2.24 8.69
CA ASP A 246 4.65 -3.54 9.36
C ASP A 246 3.97 -4.57 8.43
N TYR A 247 3.31 -4.12 7.36
CA TYR A 247 2.45 -4.96 6.53
C TYR A 247 2.99 -5.18 5.11
N GLN A 248 3.72 -4.21 4.57
CA GLN A 248 4.20 -4.20 3.19
C GLN A 248 5.64 -4.68 3.09
N HIS A 249 5.97 -5.33 1.97
CA HIS A 249 7.35 -5.72 1.70
C HIS A 249 8.23 -4.52 1.40
N GLN A 250 7.70 -3.56 0.62
CA GLN A 250 8.43 -2.36 0.23
C GLN A 250 7.47 -1.17 0.18
N VAL A 251 7.93 -0.02 0.68
CA VAL A 251 7.22 1.27 0.63
C VAL A 251 8.15 2.28 -0.02
N MET A 252 7.67 2.95 -1.06
CA MET A 252 8.41 3.96 -1.81
C MET A 252 7.62 5.26 -1.84
N ILE A 253 8.28 6.36 -1.54
CA ILE A 253 7.72 7.70 -1.64
C ILE A 253 8.47 8.43 -2.75
N CYS A 254 7.71 9.00 -3.68
CA CYS A 254 8.23 9.89 -4.71
C CYS A 254 7.73 11.31 -4.50
N ASP A 255 8.49 12.30 -4.98
CA ASP A 255 8.03 13.68 -5.09
C ASP A 255 7.12 13.89 -6.31
N ARG A 256 6.86 15.16 -6.67
CA ARG A 256 6.03 15.52 -7.83
C ARG A 256 6.70 15.28 -9.18
N ASP A 257 8.02 15.21 -9.20
CA ASP A 257 8.80 15.00 -10.40
C ASP A 257 9.12 13.50 -10.60
N ASP A 258 8.41 12.63 -9.87
CA ASP A 258 8.55 11.17 -9.83
C ASP A 258 9.92 10.70 -9.33
N PHE A 259 10.68 11.54 -8.62
CA PHE A 259 11.93 11.11 -7.99
C PHE A 259 11.65 10.41 -6.66
N CYS A 260 12.23 9.24 -6.48
CA CYS A 260 12.19 8.54 -5.20
C CYS A 260 12.93 9.36 -4.14
N VAL A 261 12.19 9.83 -3.14
CA VAL A 261 12.72 10.56 -1.99
C VAL A 261 12.95 9.66 -0.78
N LEU A 262 12.17 8.58 -0.67
CA LEU A 262 12.33 7.58 0.37
C LEU A 262 11.95 6.20 -0.16
N GLU A 263 12.73 5.20 0.23
CA GLU A 263 12.44 3.81 -0.06
C GLU A 263 12.77 2.98 1.17
N MET A 264 11.83 2.11 1.53
CA MET A 264 11.90 1.22 2.67
C MET A 264 11.60 -0.21 2.20
N VAL A 265 12.39 -1.18 2.65
CA VAL A 265 12.19 -2.61 2.36
C VAL A 265 12.23 -3.37 3.67
N ASN A 266 11.23 -4.21 3.92
CA ASN A 266 11.06 -4.99 5.16
C ASN A 266 11.21 -4.15 6.44
N GLY A 267 10.69 -2.92 6.44
CA GLY A 267 10.78 -2.00 7.57
C GLY A 267 12.10 -1.23 7.70
N GLU A 268 13.09 -1.49 6.85
CA GLU A 268 14.39 -0.81 6.85
C GLU A 268 14.47 0.25 5.74
N ILE A 269 14.92 1.46 6.07
CA ILE A 269 15.10 2.54 5.10
C ILE A 269 16.36 2.25 4.28
N ILE A 270 16.18 2.07 2.97
CA ILE A 270 17.28 1.87 2.02
C ILE A 270 17.64 3.15 1.27
N HIS A 271 16.66 4.04 1.09
CA HIS A 271 16.84 5.37 0.51
C HIS A 271 16.12 6.42 1.35
N PRO A 272 16.75 7.56 1.68
CA PRO A 272 18.16 7.89 1.44
C PRO A 272 19.11 6.94 2.18
N SER A 273 20.32 6.76 1.66
CA SER A 273 21.27 5.81 2.26
C SER A 273 21.58 6.20 3.72
N PRO A 274 21.85 5.24 4.61
CA PRO A 274 22.17 5.53 6.01
C PRO A 274 23.31 6.52 6.20
N LYS A 275 24.26 6.57 5.26
CA LYS A 275 25.35 7.56 5.24
C LYS A 275 24.83 8.98 5.01
N VAL A 276 23.94 9.17 4.03
CA VAL A 276 23.32 10.47 3.75
C VAL A 276 22.47 10.94 4.93
N LEU A 277 21.73 10.02 5.57
CA LEU A 277 20.99 10.32 6.80
C LEU A 277 21.93 10.73 7.95
N GLN A 278 23.06 10.04 8.09
CA GLN A 278 24.05 10.32 9.13
C GLN A 278 24.73 11.69 8.90
N ASP A 279 25.08 12.02 7.65
CA ASP A 279 25.63 13.33 7.28
C ASP A 279 24.62 14.45 7.56
N PHE A 280 23.34 14.24 7.22
CA PHE A 280 22.26 15.19 7.49
C PHE A 280 22.00 15.38 8.99
N CYS A 281 21.95 14.30 9.78
CA CYS A 281 21.81 14.34 11.23
C CYS A 281 23.02 14.97 11.94
N GLN A 282 24.21 14.91 11.34
CA GLN A 282 25.42 15.57 11.83
C GLN A 282 25.53 17.03 11.38
N GLY A 283 24.50 17.58 10.71
CA GLY A 283 24.49 18.97 10.25
C GLY A 283 25.48 19.25 9.11
N ARG A 284 25.94 18.20 8.42
CA ARG A 284 26.70 18.36 7.18
C ARG A 284 25.70 18.46 6.04
N GLU A 285 25.38 19.68 5.62
CA GLU A 285 24.70 19.84 4.34
C GLU A 285 25.56 19.15 3.25
N PRO A 286 24.94 18.48 2.26
CA PRO A 286 25.66 18.06 1.07
C PRO A 286 26.12 19.34 0.36
N GLY A 287 27.35 19.75 0.67
CA GLY A 287 27.94 20.98 0.17
C GLY A 287 27.85 20.99 -1.35
N GLY A 288 27.23 22.04 -1.88
CA GLY A 288 27.42 22.43 -3.26
C GLY A 288 28.91 22.57 -3.51
N GLN A 289 29.50 21.58 -4.18
CA GLN A 289 30.85 21.68 -4.69
C GLN A 289 30.83 22.74 -5.78
N ASN A 290 31.29 23.94 -5.44
CA ASN A 290 31.79 24.89 -6.42
C ASN A 290 32.90 24.19 -7.22
N MET A 291 32.63 23.89 -8.48
CA MET A 291 33.69 23.61 -9.44
C MET A 291 34.24 24.96 -9.90
N ASN A 292 35.41 25.32 -9.38
CA ASN A 292 36.27 26.25 -10.10
C ASN A 292 36.83 25.49 -11.32
N LEU A 293 36.59 26.08 -12.50
CA LEU A 293 37.27 25.76 -13.76
C LEU A 293 38.78 25.96 -13.64
#